data_AF-A0A536RNI5-F1
#
_entry.id   AF-A0A536RNI5-F1
#
_cell.length_a   1.000
_cell.length_b   1.000
_cell.length_c   1.000
_cell.angle_alpha   90.00
_cell.angle_beta   90.00
_cell.angle_gamma   90.00
#
_symmetry.space_group_name_H-M   'P 1'
#
loop_
_entity.id
_entity.type
_entity.pdbx_description
1 polymer ?
#
loop_
_entity_poly.entity_id
_entity_poly.type
_entity_poly.pdbx_seq_one_letter_code
_entity_poly.pdbx_strand_id
1 'polypeptide(L)'
;MAASPTLNTSATGTSHVAGNPYSITASGAADTDYTISYVAGTLTVTPVGLTITADNQTKAYGAPLPALTASYAGFVNGDSASSLTTGPAVSTTATASSHVSGSPYPITAAGAVDADYTISYAPGALTVTPVGLTITADSKTKAYGVALPALTASYAGLVNGDTPASLATAPTLTTTATGASHVAGNPYSITASGAADTDYTISYVPGTLTVTRAPLTITAQNKTMVLNAVALPALTVSYNAFVNGDTWASLTTQTSISTTATTASPIGTYSITASGAVGSDYAISYVPGNLSVVFAPSTTSCGGVVGRTVLQPVNLDSTSVFKAGSTVPIKFRVCDANGNPVGGAVLVVKVGLDGHADPIVYNTVNNVGPVDETVVSTTPDADFRWDASGQQFIFNLNTKNLKAGVHYFYRIDLIDGTSIYFDFGVK
;
A
#
# COMPACT_ATOMS: atom_id res chain seq x y z
N MET A 1 -39.76 -98.69 -53.90
CA MET A 1 -40.07 -97.98 -52.64
C MET A 1 -41.56 -97.88 -52.45
N ALA A 2 -42.09 -98.47 -51.38
CA ALA A 2 -43.51 -98.39 -51.00
C ALA A 2 -43.80 -97.19 -50.07
N ALA A 3 -42.81 -96.71 -49.33
CA ALA A 3 -42.88 -95.45 -48.56
C ALA A 3 -41.50 -94.76 -48.49
N SER A 4 -41.49 -93.43 -48.61
CA SER A 4 -40.29 -92.59 -48.47
C SER A 4 -39.92 -92.36 -47.00
N PRO A 5 -38.62 -92.26 -46.67
CA PRO A 5 -38.19 -91.94 -45.30
C PRO A 5 -38.65 -90.53 -44.91
N THR A 6 -38.99 -90.35 -43.65
CA THR A 6 -39.12 -89.05 -43.00
C THR A 6 -37.82 -88.70 -42.29
N LEU A 7 -37.41 -87.43 -42.37
CA LEU A 7 -36.23 -86.90 -41.69
C LEU A 7 -36.68 -85.96 -40.57
N ASN A 8 -36.20 -86.21 -39.36
CA ASN A 8 -36.51 -85.40 -38.18
C ASN A 8 -35.23 -84.91 -37.52
N THR A 9 -35.28 -83.70 -36.94
CA THR A 9 -34.26 -83.15 -36.05
C THR A 9 -34.95 -82.37 -34.93
N SER A 10 -34.32 -82.32 -33.75
CA SER A 10 -34.78 -81.46 -32.66
C SER A 10 -34.32 -80.00 -32.82
N ALA A 11 -33.44 -79.72 -33.79
CA ALA A 11 -32.99 -78.36 -34.06
C ALA A 11 -34.12 -77.49 -34.64
N THR A 12 -34.35 -76.33 -34.02
CA THR A 12 -35.20 -75.23 -34.49
C THR A 12 -34.36 -74.04 -34.98
N GLY A 13 -35.01 -73.00 -35.52
CA GLY A 13 -34.34 -71.73 -35.91
C GLY A 13 -33.69 -70.96 -34.75
N THR A 14 -33.93 -71.35 -33.50
CA THR A 14 -33.34 -70.76 -32.29
C THR A 14 -32.44 -71.75 -31.56
N SER A 15 -31.95 -72.79 -32.25
CA SER A 15 -31.04 -73.77 -31.64
C SER A 15 -29.69 -73.15 -31.34
N HIS A 16 -29.15 -73.47 -30.15
CA HIS A 16 -27.87 -72.98 -29.67
C HIS A 16 -26.71 -73.91 -30.03
N VAL A 17 -25.50 -73.36 -30.16
CA VAL A 17 -24.24 -74.06 -30.38
C VAL A 17 -23.97 -75.06 -29.25
N ALA A 18 -24.35 -74.73 -28.01
CA ALA A 18 -24.18 -75.61 -26.85
C ALA A 18 -24.92 -76.96 -26.98
N GLY A 19 -25.94 -77.04 -27.84
CA GLY A 19 -26.68 -78.29 -28.11
C GLY A 19 -26.09 -79.15 -29.23
N ASN A 20 -24.97 -78.77 -29.83
CA ASN A 20 -24.35 -79.52 -30.92
C ASN A 20 -23.71 -80.84 -30.48
N PRO A 21 -23.63 -81.84 -31.40
CA PRO A 21 -24.34 -81.89 -32.68
C PRO A 21 -25.81 -82.31 -32.49
N TYR A 22 -26.71 -81.75 -33.29
CA TYR A 22 -28.11 -82.19 -33.32
C TYR A 22 -28.25 -83.39 -34.26
N SER A 23 -28.89 -84.46 -33.80
CA SER A 23 -29.09 -85.67 -34.62
C SER A 23 -30.16 -85.45 -35.69
N ILE A 24 -29.86 -85.82 -36.94
CA ILE A 24 -30.84 -85.96 -38.02
C ILE A 24 -31.17 -87.44 -38.15
N THR A 25 -32.37 -87.83 -37.72
CA THR A 25 -32.82 -89.23 -37.76
C THR A 25 -33.76 -89.48 -38.92
N ALA A 26 -33.52 -90.57 -39.65
CA ALA A 26 -34.41 -91.07 -40.69
C ALA A 26 -35.29 -92.21 -40.16
N SER A 27 -36.55 -92.26 -40.57
CA SER A 27 -37.47 -93.35 -40.19
C SER A 27 -38.56 -93.57 -41.25
N GLY A 28 -39.30 -94.68 -41.15
CA GLY A 28 -40.54 -94.89 -41.92
C GLY A 28 -40.40 -95.27 -43.40
N ALA A 29 -39.19 -95.47 -43.92
CA ALA A 29 -39.02 -96.05 -45.25
C ALA A 29 -39.39 -97.54 -45.25
N ALA A 30 -40.06 -97.98 -46.33
CA ALA A 30 -40.48 -99.36 -46.52
C ALA A 30 -40.30 -99.79 -47.99
N ASP A 31 -39.71 -100.96 -48.19
CA ASP A 31 -39.55 -101.63 -49.47
C ASP A 31 -39.51 -103.15 -49.25
N THR A 32 -40.13 -103.94 -50.15
CA THR A 32 -40.22 -105.39 -50.01
C THR A 32 -38.94 -106.12 -50.43
N ASP A 33 -38.07 -105.47 -51.21
CA ASP A 33 -36.88 -106.10 -51.79
C ASP A 33 -35.58 -105.76 -51.03
N TYR A 34 -35.64 -104.88 -50.02
CA TYR A 34 -34.47 -104.38 -49.28
C TYR A 34 -34.64 -104.46 -47.75
N THR A 35 -33.57 -104.80 -47.04
CA THR A 35 -33.46 -104.54 -45.59
C THR A 35 -32.97 -103.11 -45.39
N ILE A 36 -33.78 -102.27 -44.74
CA ILE A 36 -33.47 -100.85 -44.55
C ILE A 36 -32.83 -100.64 -43.16
N SER A 37 -31.67 -99.99 -43.14
CA SER A 37 -31.02 -99.51 -41.92
C SER A 37 -30.87 -97.99 -41.99
N TYR A 38 -30.91 -97.34 -40.83
CA TYR A 38 -30.79 -95.90 -40.73
C TYR A 38 -29.49 -95.56 -39.99
N VAL A 39 -28.75 -94.61 -40.55
CA VAL A 39 -27.60 -93.99 -39.91
C VAL A 39 -27.96 -92.54 -39.66
N ALA A 40 -27.80 -92.08 -38.42
CA ALA A 40 -28.08 -90.70 -38.07
C ALA A 40 -27.07 -89.75 -38.74
N GLY A 41 -27.58 -88.69 -39.36
CA GLY A 41 -26.77 -87.53 -39.74
C GLY A 41 -26.58 -86.58 -38.57
N THR A 42 -25.73 -85.58 -38.73
CA THR A 42 -25.51 -84.52 -37.74
C THR A 42 -25.76 -83.16 -38.36
N LEU A 43 -26.45 -82.29 -37.62
CA LEU A 43 -26.55 -80.86 -37.87
C LEU A 43 -25.70 -80.12 -36.84
N THR A 44 -24.84 -79.22 -37.32
CA THR A 44 -24.00 -78.37 -36.47
C THR A 44 -24.44 -76.93 -36.63
N VAL A 45 -24.78 -76.28 -35.52
CA VAL A 45 -24.98 -74.83 -35.43
C VAL A 45 -23.61 -74.17 -35.28
N THR A 46 -23.26 -73.21 -36.13
CA THR A 46 -22.00 -72.46 -35.99
C THR A 46 -22.27 -71.13 -35.29
N PRO A 47 -21.33 -70.65 -34.45
CA PRO A 47 -21.46 -69.32 -33.84
C PRO A 47 -21.61 -68.22 -34.89
N VAL A 48 -22.42 -67.20 -34.61
CA VAL A 48 -22.56 -66.00 -35.45
C VAL A 48 -21.64 -64.88 -34.98
N GLY A 49 -21.23 -63.96 -35.86
CA GLY A 49 -20.36 -62.86 -35.45
C GLY A 49 -21.07 -61.83 -34.56
N LEU A 50 -20.45 -61.46 -33.44
CA LEU A 50 -20.87 -60.34 -32.59
C LEU A 50 -19.73 -59.34 -32.44
N THR A 51 -19.99 -58.08 -32.75
CA THR A 51 -19.04 -56.98 -32.53
C THR A 51 -19.48 -56.17 -31.32
N ILE A 52 -18.60 -56.05 -30.34
CA ILE A 52 -18.77 -55.22 -29.14
C ILE A 52 -17.89 -53.98 -29.31
N THR A 53 -18.52 -52.82 -29.43
CA THR A 53 -17.83 -51.53 -29.59
C THR A 53 -17.90 -50.76 -28.29
N ALA A 54 -16.75 -50.41 -27.71
CA ALA A 54 -16.75 -49.49 -26.59
C ALA A 54 -17.19 -48.10 -27.07
N ASP A 55 -18.11 -47.46 -26.34
CA ASP A 55 -18.68 -46.19 -26.77
C ASP A 55 -17.71 -45.03 -26.48
N ASN A 56 -17.69 -44.03 -27.37
CA ASN A 56 -16.93 -42.80 -27.15
C ASN A 56 -17.50 -42.01 -25.98
N GLN A 57 -16.61 -41.36 -25.22
CA GLN A 57 -16.98 -40.58 -24.05
C GLN A 57 -16.21 -39.25 -24.02
N THR A 58 -16.70 -38.31 -23.22
CA THR A 58 -16.03 -37.02 -23.01
C THR A 58 -16.04 -36.65 -21.53
N LYS A 59 -14.97 -36.03 -21.05
CA LYS A 59 -14.90 -35.38 -19.74
C LYS A 59 -14.15 -34.05 -19.83
N ALA A 60 -14.46 -33.12 -18.93
CA ALA A 60 -13.57 -31.97 -18.70
C ALA A 60 -12.33 -32.41 -17.91
N TYR A 61 -11.22 -31.69 -18.05
CA TYR A 61 -10.06 -31.86 -17.18
C TYR A 61 -10.44 -31.68 -15.70
N GLY A 62 -10.01 -32.61 -14.85
CA GLY A 62 -10.36 -32.68 -13.43
C GLY A 62 -11.76 -33.21 -13.08
N ALA A 63 -12.62 -33.48 -14.07
CA ALA A 63 -13.88 -34.17 -13.84
C ALA A 63 -13.65 -35.68 -13.57
N PRO A 64 -14.55 -36.35 -12.82
CA PRO A 64 -14.51 -37.81 -12.70
C PRO A 64 -14.69 -38.50 -14.07
N LEU A 65 -14.28 -39.77 -14.17
CA LEU A 65 -14.54 -40.57 -15.36
C LEU A 65 -16.05 -40.74 -15.56
N PRO A 66 -16.56 -40.62 -16.80
CA PRO A 66 -17.93 -40.99 -17.12
C PRO A 66 -18.11 -42.51 -17.01
N ALA A 67 -19.35 -42.97 -16.89
CA ALA A 67 -19.65 -44.39 -17.01
C ALA A 67 -19.24 -44.88 -18.40
N LEU A 68 -18.43 -45.94 -18.45
CA LEU A 68 -18.01 -46.55 -19.71
C LEU A 68 -19.05 -47.56 -20.16
N THR A 69 -19.46 -47.47 -21.42
CA THR A 69 -20.50 -48.32 -22.01
C THR A 69 -20.01 -48.97 -23.30
N ALA A 70 -20.76 -49.95 -23.79
CA ALA A 70 -20.50 -50.57 -25.08
C ALA A 70 -21.81 -50.79 -25.84
N SER A 71 -21.71 -50.69 -27.16
CA SER A 71 -22.75 -51.00 -28.13
C SER A 71 -22.45 -52.33 -28.83
N TYR A 72 -23.50 -53.00 -29.29
CA TYR A 72 -23.43 -54.37 -29.81
C TYR A 72 -24.05 -54.44 -31.20
N ALA A 73 -23.39 -55.14 -32.11
CA ALA A 73 -23.90 -55.41 -33.46
C ALA A 73 -23.73 -56.89 -33.78
N GLY A 74 -24.81 -57.55 -34.21
CA GLY A 74 -24.80 -58.97 -34.58
C GLY A 74 -25.64 -59.91 -33.71
N PHE A 75 -26.29 -59.41 -32.65
CA PHE A 75 -27.30 -60.20 -31.94
C PHE A 75 -28.44 -60.63 -32.87
N VAL A 76 -28.89 -61.86 -32.72
CA VAL A 76 -29.99 -62.47 -33.48
C VAL A 76 -31.01 -63.09 -32.53
N ASN A 77 -32.15 -63.57 -33.06
CA ASN A 77 -33.14 -64.32 -32.29
C ASN A 77 -33.69 -63.63 -31.02
N GLY A 78 -33.65 -62.30 -30.98
CA GLY A 78 -34.10 -61.52 -29.81
C GLY A 78 -33.07 -61.42 -28.69
N ASP A 79 -31.83 -61.86 -28.93
CA ASP A 79 -30.74 -61.73 -27.98
C ASP A 79 -30.36 -60.27 -27.70
N SER A 80 -29.81 -60.06 -26.52
CA SER A 80 -29.30 -58.77 -26.08
C SER A 80 -28.04 -58.96 -25.23
N ALA A 81 -27.48 -57.87 -24.70
CA ALA A 81 -26.32 -57.94 -23.82
C ALA A 81 -26.51 -58.86 -22.61
N SER A 82 -27.75 -59.05 -22.12
CA SER A 82 -28.06 -59.97 -21.02
C SER A 82 -28.12 -61.44 -21.43
N SER A 83 -28.14 -61.74 -22.74
CA SER A 83 -28.09 -63.12 -23.24
C SER A 83 -26.67 -63.69 -23.16
N LEU A 84 -25.64 -62.84 -23.10
CA LEU A 84 -24.26 -63.29 -23.02
C LEU A 84 -24.00 -64.03 -21.71
N THR A 85 -23.32 -65.18 -21.80
CA THR A 85 -22.85 -65.93 -20.63
C THR A 85 -21.98 -65.07 -19.70
N THR A 86 -21.15 -64.20 -20.27
CA THR A 86 -20.43 -63.15 -19.54
C THR A 86 -20.41 -61.88 -20.38
N GLY A 87 -20.84 -60.76 -19.80
CA GLY A 87 -20.77 -59.45 -20.45
C GLY A 87 -19.34 -58.90 -20.52
N PRO A 88 -19.08 -57.92 -21.41
CA PRO A 88 -17.76 -57.32 -21.54
C PRO A 88 -17.41 -56.45 -20.33
N ALA A 89 -16.14 -56.45 -19.94
CA ALA A 89 -15.55 -55.41 -19.13
C ALA A 89 -15.10 -54.25 -20.03
N VAL A 90 -15.63 -53.05 -19.79
CA VAL A 90 -15.23 -51.83 -20.50
C VAL A 90 -14.33 -51.01 -19.60
N SER A 91 -13.15 -50.63 -20.11
CA SER A 91 -12.12 -49.97 -19.31
C SER A 91 -11.35 -48.91 -20.11
N THR A 92 -10.69 -48.01 -19.40
CA THR A 92 -9.72 -47.06 -19.94
C THR A 92 -8.58 -46.89 -18.94
N THR A 93 -7.40 -46.53 -19.44
CA THR A 93 -6.25 -46.16 -18.59
C THR A 93 -6.31 -44.71 -18.12
N ALA A 94 -7.24 -43.91 -18.67
CA ALA A 94 -7.45 -42.55 -18.22
C ALA A 94 -7.94 -42.50 -16.77
N THR A 95 -7.63 -41.41 -16.09
CA THR A 95 -8.07 -41.11 -14.73
C THR A 95 -8.75 -39.75 -14.68
N ALA A 96 -9.24 -39.34 -13.50
CA ALA A 96 -9.76 -37.99 -13.30
C ALA A 96 -8.70 -36.92 -13.63
N SER A 97 -7.42 -37.18 -13.35
CA SER A 97 -6.29 -36.29 -13.59
C SER A 97 -5.64 -36.43 -14.97
N SER A 98 -6.18 -37.26 -15.88
CA SER A 98 -5.67 -37.34 -17.25
C SER A 98 -5.81 -36.00 -17.99
N HIS A 99 -4.68 -35.53 -18.54
CA HIS A 99 -4.52 -34.25 -19.22
C HIS A 99 -5.11 -34.22 -20.63
N VAL A 100 -5.46 -33.03 -21.11
CA VAL A 100 -5.93 -32.75 -22.47
C VAL A 100 -4.85 -33.08 -23.51
N SER A 101 -3.58 -32.83 -23.20
CA SER A 101 -2.45 -33.13 -24.10
C SER A 101 -2.30 -34.62 -24.43
N GLY A 102 -2.83 -35.51 -23.59
CA GLY A 102 -2.88 -36.96 -23.84
C GLY A 102 -4.17 -37.46 -24.50
N SER A 103 -5.11 -36.57 -24.81
CA SER A 103 -6.39 -36.91 -25.42
C SER A 103 -6.25 -37.22 -26.92
N PRO A 104 -7.02 -38.18 -27.48
CA PRO A 104 -7.97 -39.05 -26.79
C PRO A 104 -7.32 -40.28 -26.14
N TYR A 105 -7.93 -40.76 -25.05
CA TYR A 105 -7.53 -41.99 -24.37
C TYR A 105 -8.37 -43.18 -24.88
N PRO A 106 -7.78 -44.35 -25.19
CA PRO A 106 -8.55 -45.52 -25.63
C PRO A 106 -9.52 -46.02 -24.55
N ILE A 107 -10.72 -46.41 -24.99
CA ILE A 107 -11.67 -47.21 -24.21
C ILE A 107 -11.74 -48.58 -24.88
N THR A 108 -11.47 -49.64 -24.12
CA THR A 108 -11.45 -51.01 -24.62
C THR A 108 -12.52 -51.84 -23.94
N ALA A 109 -13.15 -52.71 -24.73
CA ALA A 109 -14.02 -53.77 -24.23
C ALA A 109 -13.30 -55.11 -24.37
N ALA A 110 -13.44 -56.00 -23.39
CA ALA A 110 -12.87 -57.34 -23.42
C ALA A 110 -13.63 -58.30 -22.50
N GLY A 111 -13.36 -59.60 -22.63
CA GLY A 111 -13.79 -60.62 -21.67
C GLY A 111 -15.25 -61.06 -21.76
N ALA A 112 -16.01 -60.60 -22.75
CA ALA A 112 -17.31 -61.19 -23.05
C ALA A 112 -17.14 -62.63 -23.55
N VAL A 113 -18.06 -63.50 -23.13
CA VAL A 113 -18.07 -64.92 -23.47
C VAL A 113 -19.48 -65.33 -23.82
N ASP A 114 -19.62 -66.00 -24.97
CA ASP A 114 -20.83 -66.73 -25.33
C ASP A 114 -20.52 -67.83 -26.35
N ALA A 115 -21.20 -68.98 -26.27
CA ALA A 115 -20.97 -70.09 -27.17
C ALA A 115 -21.62 -69.89 -28.55
N ASP A 116 -22.67 -69.07 -28.63
CA ASP A 116 -23.42 -68.82 -29.86
C ASP A 116 -22.80 -67.71 -30.70
N TYR A 117 -21.80 -67.00 -30.15
CA TYR A 117 -21.21 -65.83 -30.79
C TYR A 117 -19.68 -65.93 -30.92
N THR A 118 -19.15 -65.67 -32.12
CA THR A 118 -17.74 -65.33 -32.30
C THR A 118 -17.57 -63.83 -32.02
N ILE A 119 -17.01 -63.50 -30.86
CA ILE A 119 -16.95 -62.12 -30.36
C ILE A 119 -15.70 -61.40 -30.88
N SER A 120 -15.90 -60.19 -31.40
CA SER A 120 -14.85 -59.23 -31.76
C SER A 120 -15.08 -57.89 -31.06
N TYR A 121 -14.00 -57.11 -30.90
CA TYR A 121 -14.05 -55.85 -30.16
C TYR A 121 -13.58 -54.68 -31.03
N ALA A 122 -14.26 -53.55 -30.90
CA ALA A 122 -13.84 -52.27 -31.46
C ALA A 122 -13.62 -51.25 -30.32
N PRO A 123 -12.52 -50.48 -30.34
CA PRO A 123 -12.25 -49.50 -29.30
C PRO A 123 -13.10 -48.24 -29.46
N GLY A 124 -13.41 -47.61 -28.34
CA GLY A 124 -13.90 -46.24 -28.23
C GLY A 124 -12.79 -45.29 -27.82
N ALA A 125 -13.12 -44.02 -27.68
CA ALA A 125 -12.22 -42.94 -27.30
C ALA A 125 -12.84 -42.07 -26.19
N LEU A 126 -12.08 -41.82 -25.13
CA LEU A 126 -12.37 -40.81 -24.13
C LEU A 126 -11.65 -39.52 -24.50
N THR A 127 -12.42 -38.49 -24.84
CA THR A 127 -11.90 -37.14 -25.10
C THR A 127 -11.85 -36.34 -23.81
N VAL A 128 -10.70 -35.72 -23.51
CA VAL A 128 -10.60 -34.77 -22.39
C VAL A 128 -10.60 -33.35 -22.95
N THR A 129 -11.54 -32.51 -22.48
CA THR A 129 -11.65 -31.11 -22.89
C THR A 129 -11.09 -30.17 -21.82
N PRO A 130 -10.49 -29.03 -22.21
CA PRO A 130 -10.03 -28.03 -21.26
C PRO A 130 -11.15 -27.52 -20.32
N VAL A 131 -10.80 -27.15 -19.10
CA VAL A 131 -11.72 -26.52 -18.13
C VAL A 131 -11.44 -25.00 -18.03
N GLY A 132 -12.43 -24.20 -17.63
CA GLY A 132 -12.24 -22.75 -17.53
C GLY A 132 -11.29 -22.36 -16.39
N LEU A 133 -10.32 -21.47 -16.68
CA LEU A 133 -9.47 -20.81 -15.68
C LEU A 133 -9.57 -19.30 -15.84
N THR A 134 -9.94 -18.59 -14.78
CA THR A 134 -9.95 -17.12 -14.76
C THR A 134 -8.78 -16.60 -13.94
N ILE A 135 -7.96 -15.76 -14.56
CA ILE A 135 -6.84 -15.06 -13.94
C ILE A 135 -7.23 -13.60 -13.74
N THR A 136 -7.32 -13.16 -12.49
CA THR A 136 -7.68 -11.79 -12.12
C THR A 136 -6.44 -11.05 -11.66
N ALA A 137 -6.08 -9.95 -12.31
CA ALA A 137 -5.02 -9.08 -11.80
C ALA A 137 -5.52 -8.37 -10.53
N ASP A 138 -4.73 -8.40 -9.46
CA ASP A 138 -5.15 -7.83 -8.19
C ASP A 138 -5.01 -6.30 -8.23
N SER A 139 -6.02 -5.59 -7.74
CA SER A 139 -5.93 -4.13 -7.58
C SER A 139 -4.87 -3.72 -6.56
N LYS A 140 -4.22 -2.59 -6.82
CA LYS A 140 -3.11 -2.05 -6.03
C LYS A 140 -3.29 -0.57 -5.76
N THR A 141 -2.50 -0.04 -4.84
CA THR A 141 -2.43 1.39 -4.56
C THR A 141 -0.98 1.82 -4.33
N LYS A 142 -0.67 3.06 -4.72
CA LYS A 142 0.61 3.72 -4.42
C LYS A 142 0.39 5.21 -4.14
N ALA A 143 1.28 5.86 -3.42
CA ALA A 143 1.31 7.32 -3.40
C ALA A 143 2.02 7.88 -4.65
N TYR A 144 1.70 9.13 -5.00
CA TYR A 144 2.43 9.87 -6.03
C TYR A 144 3.93 9.98 -5.66
N GLY A 145 4.81 9.77 -6.64
CA GLY A 145 6.27 9.74 -6.44
C GLY A 145 6.85 8.50 -5.77
N VAL A 146 6.03 7.56 -5.31
CA VAL A 146 6.49 6.25 -4.83
C VAL A 146 6.66 5.28 -6.01
N ALA A 147 7.53 4.28 -5.88
CA ALA A 147 7.68 3.22 -6.87
C ALA A 147 6.38 2.39 -7.04
N LEU A 148 6.28 1.65 -8.15
CA LEU A 148 5.18 0.71 -8.35
C LEU A 148 5.26 -0.45 -7.34
N PRO A 149 4.12 -0.90 -6.77
CA PRO A 149 4.10 -2.14 -6.02
C PRO A 149 4.28 -3.34 -6.95
N ALA A 150 4.70 -4.48 -6.39
CA ALA A 150 4.67 -5.74 -7.13
C ALA A 150 3.24 -6.07 -7.57
N LEU A 151 3.07 -6.34 -8.85
CA LEU A 151 1.79 -6.76 -9.42
C LEU A 151 1.57 -8.24 -9.10
N THR A 152 0.34 -8.59 -8.72
CA THR A 152 -0.05 -9.96 -8.38
C THR A 152 -1.38 -10.32 -9.04
N ALA A 153 -1.71 -11.60 -9.08
CA ALA A 153 -2.97 -12.10 -9.61
C ALA A 153 -3.53 -13.24 -8.77
N SER A 154 -4.84 -13.39 -8.82
CA SER A 154 -5.62 -14.47 -8.25
C SER A 154 -6.20 -15.37 -9.34
N TYR A 155 -6.41 -16.65 -9.01
CA TYR A 155 -6.77 -17.70 -9.96
C TYR A 155 -8.02 -18.43 -9.48
N ALA A 156 -9.00 -18.62 -10.37
CA ALA A 156 -10.23 -19.35 -10.10
C ALA A 156 -10.48 -20.39 -11.19
N GLY A 157 -10.70 -21.65 -10.81
CA GLY A 157 -10.94 -22.75 -11.74
C GLY A 157 -9.80 -23.78 -11.85
N LEU A 158 -8.70 -23.62 -11.10
CA LEU A 158 -7.69 -24.67 -10.96
C LEU A 158 -8.31 -25.92 -10.31
N VAL A 159 -8.00 -27.09 -10.86
CA VAL A 159 -8.50 -28.41 -10.43
C VAL A 159 -7.34 -29.36 -10.16
N ASN A 160 -7.60 -30.58 -9.67
CA ASN A 160 -6.58 -31.61 -9.42
C ASN A 160 -5.43 -31.20 -8.48
N GLY A 161 -5.62 -30.17 -7.65
CA GLY A 161 -4.55 -29.64 -6.81
C GLY A 161 -3.54 -28.78 -7.56
N ASP A 162 -3.86 -28.37 -8.79
CA ASP A 162 -3.03 -27.47 -9.57
C ASP A 162 -2.87 -26.12 -8.87
N THR A 163 -1.70 -25.54 -9.04
CA THR A 163 -1.33 -24.22 -8.53
C THR A 163 -0.96 -23.31 -9.70
N PRO A 164 -0.77 -22.00 -9.50
CA PRO A 164 -0.28 -21.13 -10.57
C PRO A 164 1.06 -21.59 -11.18
N ALA A 165 1.88 -22.32 -10.40
CA ALA A 165 3.13 -22.89 -10.88
C ALA A 165 2.95 -24.15 -11.75
N SER A 166 1.74 -24.73 -11.80
CA SER A 166 1.40 -25.85 -12.67
C SER A 166 1.20 -25.43 -14.13
N LEU A 167 0.92 -24.14 -14.39
CA LEU A 167 0.69 -23.66 -15.75
C LEU A 167 1.96 -23.76 -16.59
N ALA A 168 1.83 -24.22 -17.83
CA ALA A 168 2.95 -24.29 -18.77
C ALA A 168 3.63 -22.93 -18.98
N THR A 169 2.85 -21.84 -19.02
CA THR A 169 3.35 -20.46 -19.04
C THR A 169 2.61 -19.62 -18.02
N ALA A 170 3.35 -18.95 -17.13
CA ALA A 170 2.79 -18.01 -16.17
C ALA A 170 2.31 -16.71 -16.85
N PRO A 171 1.27 -16.04 -16.31
CA PRO A 171 0.83 -14.75 -16.85
C PRO A 171 1.88 -13.67 -16.63
N THR A 172 1.95 -12.74 -17.59
CA THR A 172 2.63 -11.45 -17.42
C THR A 172 1.60 -10.43 -16.95
N LEU A 173 1.94 -9.66 -15.91
CA LEU A 173 1.14 -8.56 -15.40
C LEU A 173 1.77 -7.24 -15.81
N THR A 174 0.97 -6.34 -16.37
CA THR A 174 1.43 -5.04 -16.84
C THR A 174 0.48 -3.93 -16.43
N THR A 175 1.03 -2.72 -16.33
CA THR A 175 0.27 -1.48 -16.19
C THR A 175 1.00 -0.38 -16.96
N THR A 176 0.26 0.60 -17.47
CA THR A 176 0.85 1.81 -18.07
C THR A 176 1.33 2.82 -17.03
N ALA A 177 0.98 2.61 -15.76
CA ALA A 177 1.45 3.47 -14.69
C ALA A 177 2.97 3.34 -14.49
N THR A 178 3.58 4.43 -14.04
CA THR A 178 4.99 4.50 -13.66
C THR A 178 5.11 5.08 -12.24
N GLY A 179 6.34 5.16 -11.70
CA GLY A 179 6.57 5.86 -10.43
C GLY A 179 6.08 7.32 -10.45
N ALA A 180 6.17 7.96 -11.61
CA ALA A 180 5.79 9.35 -11.85
C ALA A 180 4.31 9.55 -12.26
N SER A 181 3.52 8.47 -12.36
CA SER A 181 2.10 8.58 -12.72
C SER A 181 1.31 9.43 -11.73
N HIS A 182 0.56 10.40 -12.25
CA HIS A 182 -0.23 11.38 -11.51
C HIS A 182 -1.58 10.85 -11.03
N VAL A 183 -2.12 11.46 -9.97
CA VAL A 183 -3.44 11.16 -9.41
C VAL A 183 -4.56 11.43 -10.42
N ALA A 184 -4.39 12.44 -11.28
CA ALA A 184 -5.36 12.79 -12.32
C ALA A 184 -5.57 11.68 -13.37
N GLY A 185 -4.61 10.76 -13.53
CA GLY A 185 -4.71 9.64 -14.45
C GLY A 185 -5.43 8.41 -13.89
N ASN A 186 -5.96 8.49 -12.68
CA ASN A 186 -6.63 7.35 -12.04
C ASN A 186 -7.95 6.95 -12.72
N PRO A 187 -8.31 5.64 -12.64
CA PRO A 187 -7.46 4.52 -12.26
C PRO A 187 -6.58 4.06 -13.45
N TYR A 188 -5.39 3.54 -13.15
CA TYR A 188 -4.57 2.87 -14.16
C TYR A 188 -4.94 1.39 -14.24
N SER A 189 -5.13 0.84 -15.44
CA SER A 189 -5.45 -0.58 -15.58
C SER A 189 -4.23 -1.46 -15.27
N ILE A 190 -4.48 -2.60 -14.60
CA ILE A 190 -3.52 -3.70 -14.44
C ILE A 190 -4.05 -4.88 -15.24
N THR A 191 -3.33 -5.28 -16.27
CA THR A 191 -3.75 -6.35 -17.19
C THR A 191 -2.88 -7.58 -17.03
N ALA A 192 -3.52 -8.75 -17.00
CA ALA A 192 -2.87 -10.04 -17.12
C ALA A 192 -2.97 -10.53 -18.56
N SER A 193 -1.91 -11.16 -19.06
CA SER A 193 -1.90 -11.79 -20.38
C SER A 193 -0.82 -12.87 -20.48
N GLY A 194 -0.86 -13.66 -21.56
CA GLY A 194 0.23 -14.56 -21.93
C GLY A 194 0.36 -15.86 -21.14
N ALA A 195 -0.52 -16.11 -20.16
CA ALA A 195 -0.61 -17.45 -19.58
C ALA A 195 -1.09 -18.46 -20.62
N ALA A 196 -0.55 -19.67 -20.56
CA ALA A 196 -0.89 -20.75 -21.47
C ALA A 196 -0.85 -22.09 -20.73
N ASP A 197 -1.84 -22.93 -21.00
CA ASP A 197 -1.88 -24.32 -20.56
C ASP A 197 -2.88 -25.08 -21.44
N THR A 198 -2.59 -26.33 -21.79
CA THR A 198 -3.50 -27.14 -22.64
C THR A 198 -4.74 -27.62 -21.90
N ASP A 199 -4.68 -27.72 -20.57
CA ASP A 199 -5.77 -28.22 -19.74
C ASP A 199 -6.80 -27.15 -19.39
N TYR A 200 -6.48 -25.88 -19.68
CA TYR A 200 -7.28 -24.74 -19.28
C TYR A 200 -7.65 -23.83 -20.46
N THR A 201 -8.93 -23.47 -20.55
CA THR A 201 -9.36 -22.31 -21.34
C THR A 201 -9.22 -21.07 -20.47
N ILE A 202 -8.20 -20.25 -20.76
CA ILE A 202 -7.81 -19.12 -19.89
C ILE A 202 -8.56 -17.84 -20.28
N SER A 203 -9.14 -17.19 -19.28
CA SER A 203 -9.71 -15.84 -19.37
C SER A 203 -9.08 -14.89 -18.36
N TYR A 204 -9.11 -13.59 -18.66
CA TYR A 204 -8.46 -12.56 -17.85
C TYR A 204 -9.45 -11.51 -17.36
N VAL A 205 -9.29 -11.08 -16.11
CA VAL A 205 -10.01 -9.96 -15.53
C VAL A 205 -9.00 -8.90 -15.10
N PRO A 206 -9.12 -7.64 -15.55
CA PRO A 206 -8.19 -6.58 -15.18
C PRO A 206 -8.40 -6.13 -13.73
N GLY A 207 -7.30 -5.77 -13.09
CA GLY A 207 -7.27 -5.04 -11.82
C GLY A 207 -7.05 -3.55 -12.08
N THR A 208 -6.96 -2.78 -10.99
CA THR A 208 -6.74 -1.33 -11.04
C THR A 208 -5.60 -0.91 -10.11
N LEU A 209 -4.76 0.01 -10.55
CA LEU A 209 -3.81 0.72 -9.71
C LEU A 209 -4.34 2.14 -9.45
N THR A 210 -4.54 2.45 -8.18
CA THR A 210 -4.92 3.80 -7.72
C THR A 210 -3.69 4.55 -7.21
N VAL A 211 -3.46 5.77 -7.68
CA VAL A 211 -2.44 6.68 -7.16
C VAL A 211 -3.07 7.65 -6.16
N THR A 212 -2.61 7.64 -4.92
CA THR A 212 -3.04 8.59 -3.88
C THR A 212 -2.12 9.81 -3.84
N ARG A 213 -2.63 10.92 -3.30
CA ARG A 213 -1.86 12.16 -3.16
C ARG A 213 -0.67 11.96 -2.21
N ALA A 214 0.48 12.52 -2.55
CA ALA A 214 1.65 12.58 -1.68
C ALA A 214 1.48 13.69 -0.63
N PRO A 215 2.01 13.55 0.59
CA PRO A 215 1.98 14.65 1.55
C PRO A 215 2.91 15.79 1.10
N LEU A 216 2.44 17.03 1.22
CA LEU A 216 3.26 18.24 1.07
C LEU A 216 3.03 19.15 2.28
N THR A 217 4.11 19.64 2.88
CA THR A 217 4.02 20.59 3.99
C THR A 217 4.58 21.95 3.57
N ILE A 218 3.79 22.99 3.77
CA ILE A 218 4.14 24.38 3.47
C ILE A 218 4.29 25.12 4.79
N THR A 219 5.49 25.61 5.07
CA THR A 219 5.83 26.28 6.33
C THR A 219 6.06 27.75 6.09
N ALA A 220 5.27 28.61 6.74
CA ALA A 220 5.55 30.05 6.76
C ALA A 220 6.81 30.30 7.60
N GLN A 221 7.78 31.03 7.05
CA GLN A 221 9.04 31.29 7.73
C GLN A 221 8.88 32.43 8.74
N ASN A 222 9.53 32.29 9.88
CA ASN A 222 9.60 33.34 10.89
C ASN A 222 10.30 34.58 10.33
N LYS A 223 9.82 35.75 10.74
CA LYS A 223 10.36 37.05 10.35
C LYS A 223 10.45 37.95 11.56
N THR A 224 11.26 38.98 11.43
CA THR A 224 11.38 40.04 12.43
C THR A 224 11.21 41.38 11.73
N MET A 225 10.49 42.28 12.39
CA MET A 225 10.34 43.67 11.98
C MET A 225 10.71 44.57 13.16
N VAL A 226 11.38 45.69 12.89
CA VAL A 226 11.62 46.70 13.92
C VAL A 226 10.37 47.57 14.06
N LEU A 227 10.00 47.94 15.29
CA LEU A 227 8.89 48.84 15.57
C LEU A 227 8.93 50.11 14.69
N ASN A 228 7.78 50.52 14.17
CA ASN A 228 7.63 51.67 13.25
C ASN A 228 8.44 51.58 11.94
N ALA A 229 8.83 50.38 11.51
CA ALA A 229 9.40 50.20 10.18
C ALA A 229 8.45 50.68 9.08
N VAL A 230 9.01 51.28 8.03
CA VAL A 230 8.25 51.86 6.91
C VAL A 230 7.51 50.82 6.05
N ALA A 231 7.88 49.55 6.15
CA ALA A 231 7.26 48.44 5.43
C ALA A 231 7.37 47.13 6.22
N LEU A 232 6.44 46.20 5.98
CA LEU A 232 6.53 44.83 6.47
C LEU A 232 7.69 44.09 5.77
N PRO A 233 8.36 43.14 6.45
CA PRO A 233 9.33 42.27 5.79
C PRO A 233 8.63 41.39 4.76
N ALA A 234 9.35 41.03 3.68
CA ALA A 234 8.85 40.07 2.71
C ALA A 234 8.56 38.72 3.39
N LEU A 235 7.30 38.31 3.39
CA LEU A 235 6.86 37.03 3.91
C LEU A 235 7.27 35.93 2.94
N THR A 236 7.76 34.80 3.47
CA THR A 236 8.26 33.69 2.66
C THR A 236 7.79 32.36 3.25
N VAL A 237 7.71 31.33 2.41
CA VAL A 237 7.45 29.95 2.83
C VAL A 237 8.60 29.04 2.43
N SER A 238 8.72 27.89 3.09
CA SER A 238 9.45 26.74 2.60
C SER A 238 8.47 25.60 2.29
N TYR A 239 8.81 24.82 1.27
CA TYR A 239 8.05 23.64 0.86
C TYR A 239 8.88 22.40 1.20
N ASN A 240 8.24 21.39 1.77
CA ASN A 240 8.88 20.12 2.11
C ASN A 240 8.12 18.95 1.49
N ALA A 241 8.87 17.99 0.93
CA ALA A 241 8.40 16.75 0.33
C ALA A 241 7.75 16.83 -1.07
N PHE A 242 8.20 17.77 -1.92
CA PHE A 242 8.00 17.59 -3.36
C PHE A 242 8.73 16.33 -3.85
N VAL A 243 8.12 15.63 -4.81
CA VAL A 243 8.64 14.40 -5.43
C VAL A 243 8.73 14.57 -6.94
N ASN A 244 9.40 13.65 -7.64
CA ASN A 244 9.51 13.65 -9.11
C ASN A 244 10.08 14.95 -9.73
N GLY A 245 10.86 15.73 -8.98
CA GLY A 245 11.40 17.01 -9.45
C GLY A 245 10.38 18.15 -9.44
N ASP A 246 9.21 17.94 -8.83
CA ASP A 246 8.22 19.01 -8.66
C ASP A 246 8.75 20.16 -7.83
N THR A 247 8.20 21.33 -8.10
CA THR A 247 8.50 22.56 -7.37
C THR A 247 7.21 23.31 -7.05
N TRP A 248 7.33 24.47 -6.40
CA TRP A 248 6.18 25.37 -6.19
C TRP A 248 5.46 25.72 -7.51
N ALA A 249 6.16 25.71 -8.65
CA ALA A 249 5.57 25.95 -9.96
C ALA A 249 4.64 24.80 -10.42
N SER A 250 4.77 23.60 -9.85
CA SER A 250 3.89 22.45 -10.14
C SER A 250 2.50 22.57 -9.47
N LEU A 251 2.31 23.54 -8.55
CA LEU A 251 1.02 23.77 -7.92
C LEU A 251 0.07 24.50 -8.88
N THR A 252 -1.18 24.03 -8.97
CA THR A 252 -2.21 24.65 -9.81
C THR A 252 -2.72 25.97 -9.21
N THR A 253 -2.61 26.13 -7.90
CA THR A 253 -2.83 27.41 -7.22
C THR A 253 -1.67 27.65 -6.27
N GLN A 254 -1.08 28.85 -6.37
CA GLN A 254 0.07 29.22 -5.56
C GLN A 254 -0.33 29.55 -4.13
N THR A 255 0.62 29.34 -3.22
CA THR A 255 0.45 29.66 -1.80
C THR A 255 0.23 31.15 -1.59
N SER A 256 -0.85 31.49 -0.90
CA SER A 256 -1.05 32.82 -0.32
C SER A 256 -0.42 32.87 1.07
N ILE A 257 0.25 33.98 1.39
CA ILE A 257 0.91 34.18 2.68
C ILE A 257 0.46 35.53 3.22
N SER A 258 0.03 35.54 4.47
CA SER A 258 -0.47 36.75 5.12
C SER A 258 -0.08 36.81 6.59
N THR A 259 -0.16 38.01 7.14
CA THR A 259 -0.13 38.27 8.57
C THR A 259 -1.13 39.38 8.87
N THR A 260 -1.62 39.43 10.10
CA THR A 260 -2.47 40.54 10.57
C THR A 260 -1.66 41.74 11.03
N ALA A 261 -0.33 41.60 11.15
CA ALA A 261 0.54 42.72 11.51
C ALA A 261 0.54 43.79 10.40
N THR A 262 0.66 45.03 10.84
CA THR A 262 0.83 46.23 10.02
C THR A 262 2.10 46.96 10.46
N THR A 263 2.55 47.96 9.70
CA THR A 263 3.71 48.80 10.07
C THR A 263 3.52 49.56 11.39
N ALA A 264 2.27 49.72 11.86
CA ALA A 264 1.91 50.35 13.13
C ALA A 264 1.67 49.35 14.27
N SER A 265 1.90 48.05 14.03
CA SER A 265 1.68 47.04 15.07
C SER A 265 2.66 47.21 16.23
N PRO A 266 2.19 47.12 17.49
CA PRO A 266 3.05 47.23 18.65
C PRO A 266 4.04 46.06 18.77
N ILE A 267 4.97 46.16 19.71
CA ILE A 267 5.87 45.06 20.07
C ILE A 267 5.06 43.82 20.44
N GLY A 268 5.45 42.69 19.88
CA GLY A 268 4.75 41.44 20.08
C GLY A 268 5.02 40.43 18.98
N THR A 269 4.29 39.32 19.04
CA THR A 269 4.38 38.25 18.05
C THR A 269 3.06 38.09 17.33
N TYR A 270 3.12 38.09 16.01
CA TYR A 270 1.97 37.97 15.11
C TYR A 270 2.12 36.71 14.25
N SER A 271 1.04 35.98 14.02
CA SER A 271 1.07 34.80 13.17
C SER A 271 1.29 35.18 11.71
N ILE A 272 2.14 34.40 11.02
CA ILE A 272 2.27 34.38 9.57
C ILE A 272 1.58 33.08 9.10
N THR A 273 0.54 33.21 8.32
CA THR A 273 -0.27 32.08 7.85
C THR A 273 -0.07 31.87 6.35
N ALA A 274 0.22 30.63 5.97
CA ALA A 274 0.19 30.18 4.59
C ALA A 274 -1.14 29.45 4.31
N SER A 275 -1.73 29.67 3.13
CA SER A 275 -2.99 29.02 2.74
C SER A 275 -3.19 29.02 1.22
N GLY A 276 -4.27 28.37 0.76
CA GLY A 276 -4.78 28.51 -0.61
C GLY A 276 -4.03 27.74 -1.70
N ALA A 277 -2.91 27.10 -1.38
CA ALA A 277 -2.20 26.26 -2.35
C ALA A 277 -3.05 25.03 -2.75
N VAL A 278 -3.02 24.71 -4.04
CA VAL A 278 -3.71 23.54 -4.61
C VAL A 278 -2.73 22.80 -5.53
N GLY A 279 -2.66 21.49 -5.39
CA GLY A 279 -1.94 20.61 -6.31
C GLY A 279 -2.65 19.26 -6.40
N SER A 280 -2.95 18.81 -7.63
CA SER A 280 -3.70 17.57 -7.89
C SER A 280 -3.06 16.34 -7.23
N ASP A 281 -1.73 16.32 -7.17
CA ASP A 281 -0.96 15.18 -6.70
C ASP A 281 -0.55 15.26 -5.23
N TYR A 282 -0.87 16.37 -4.54
CA TYR A 282 -0.39 16.63 -3.18
C TYR A 282 -1.51 16.87 -2.20
N ALA A 283 -1.47 16.19 -1.05
CA ALA A 283 -2.26 16.48 0.13
C ALA A 283 -1.51 17.54 0.96
N ILE A 284 -1.98 18.77 0.90
CA ILE A 284 -1.24 19.94 1.41
C ILE A 284 -1.61 20.21 2.88
N SER A 285 -0.58 20.40 3.69
CA SER A 285 -0.65 20.81 5.09
C SER A 285 0.14 22.11 5.30
N TYR A 286 -0.28 22.91 6.29
CA TYR A 286 0.33 24.21 6.57
C TYR A 286 0.87 24.27 7.99
N VAL A 287 2.04 24.88 8.13
CA VAL A 287 2.64 25.22 9.43
C VAL A 287 2.78 26.74 9.50
N PRO A 288 2.16 27.42 10.49
CA PRO A 288 2.28 28.86 10.64
C PRO A 288 3.69 29.25 11.11
N GLY A 289 4.10 30.46 10.75
CA GLY A 289 5.29 31.11 11.26
C GLY A 289 4.94 32.28 12.16
N ASN A 290 5.95 32.98 12.65
CA ASN A 290 5.82 34.12 13.56
C ASN A 290 6.55 35.34 12.98
N LEU A 291 5.85 36.47 12.95
CA LEU A 291 6.43 37.80 12.78
C LEU A 291 6.61 38.43 14.17
N SER A 292 7.86 38.59 14.60
CA SER A 292 8.18 39.29 15.84
C SER A 292 8.45 40.76 15.56
N VAL A 293 7.69 41.66 16.18
CA VAL A 293 7.95 43.09 16.17
C VAL A 293 8.81 43.42 17.38
N VAL A 294 10.01 43.96 17.15
CA VAL A 294 11.06 44.15 18.18
C VAL A 294 11.58 45.59 18.19
N PHE A 295 12.33 45.97 19.23
CA PHE A 295 13.06 47.23 19.21
C PHE A 295 14.25 47.16 18.26
N ALA A 296 14.71 48.32 17.80
CA ALA A 296 15.90 48.40 16.96
C ALA A 296 17.11 47.79 17.72
N PRO A 297 18.06 47.17 17.00
CA PRO A 297 19.23 46.55 17.63
C PRO A 297 20.10 47.58 18.37
N SER A 298 21.02 47.10 19.21
CA SER A 298 21.97 47.95 19.95
C SER A 298 23.00 48.67 19.06
N THR A 299 22.95 48.49 17.74
CA THR A 299 23.72 49.28 16.77
C THR A 299 22.98 50.54 16.32
N THR A 300 21.69 50.67 16.64
CA THR A 300 20.88 51.83 16.28
C THR A 300 20.99 52.91 17.35
N SER A 301 21.24 54.16 16.94
CA SER A 301 21.19 55.31 17.84
C SER A 301 19.82 55.98 17.79
N CYS A 302 19.34 56.45 18.95
CA CYS A 302 18.17 57.29 19.04
C CYS A 302 18.44 58.58 19.82
N GLY A 303 18.30 59.71 19.11
CA GLY A 303 18.71 61.02 19.60
C GLY A 303 20.22 61.12 19.85
N GLY A 304 21.04 60.52 18.99
CA GLY A 304 22.51 60.55 19.06
C GLY A 304 23.13 59.60 20.10
N VAL A 305 22.32 58.82 20.80
CA VAL A 305 22.75 57.88 21.84
C VAL A 305 22.38 56.46 21.43
N VAL A 306 23.28 55.50 21.64
CA VAL A 306 23.06 54.10 21.27
C VAL A 306 21.88 53.51 22.07
N GLY A 307 20.90 52.95 21.37
CA GLY A 307 19.78 52.24 21.98
C GLY A 307 20.19 50.92 22.60
N ARG A 308 19.35 50.40 23.49
CA ARG A 308 19.54 49.11 24.19
C ARG A 308 20.87 49.03 24.93
N THR A 309 21.30 50.16 25.47
CA THR A 309 22.45 50.28 26.36
C THR A 309 22.08 51.14 27.56
N VAL A 310 22.79 50.96 28.67
CA VAL A 310 22.66 51.85 29.81
C VAL A 310 23.34 53.19 29.56
N LEU A 311 22.79 54.23 30.17
CA LEU A 311 23.27 55.60 30.09
C LEU A 311 23.83 56.05 31.43
N GLN A 312 24.59 57.14 31.38
CA GLN A 312 25.10 57.83 32.55
C GLN A 312 24.00 58.06 33.61
N PRO A 313 24.28 57.77 34.89
CA PRO A 313 25.61 57.67 35.51
C PRO A 313 26.25 56.28 35.50
N VAL A 314 25.62 55.25 34.90
CA VAL A 314 26.26 53.95 34.74
C VAL A 314 27.07 53.95 33.44
N ASN A 315 28.39 53.92 33.57
CA ASN A 315 29.34 53.72 32.48
C ASN A 315 29.18 52.34 31.85
N LEU A 316 29.26 52.29 30.52
CA LEU A 316 29.17 51.05 29.74
C LEU A 316 30.43 50.17 29.86
N ASP A 317 31.55 50.75 30.31
CA ASP A 317 32.85 50.08 30.47
C ASP A 317 33.02 49.42 31.84
N SER A 318 31.93 49.24 32.59
CA SER A 318 31.90 48.59 33.90
C SER A 318 32.65 49.31 35.03
N THR A 319 33.12 50.55 34.81
CA THR A 319 33.94 51.30 35.79
C THR A 319 33.14 52.05 36.86
N SER A 320 31.81 52.05 36.76
CA SER A 320 30.94 52.79 37.69
C SER A 320 31.04 52.23 39.11
N VAL A 321 31.20 53.10 40.11
CA VAL A 321 31.18 52.69 41.53
C VAL A 321 30.28 53.62 42.35
N PHE A 322 29.27 53.05 42.98
CA PHE A 322 28.28 53.77 43.79
C PHE A 322 28.41 53.44 45.28
N LYS A 323 27.94 54.34 46.15
CA LYS A 323 28.02 54.15 47.60
C LYS A 323 27.02 53.08 48.08
N ALA A 324 27.41 52.21 49.00
CA ALA A 324 26.49 51.30 49.68
C ALA A 324 25.36 52.07 50.40
N GLY A 325 24.12 51.58 50.32
CA GLY A 325 22.95 52.28 50.88
C GLY A 325 22.50 53.53 50.15
N SER A 326 22.97 53.74 48.92
CA SER A 326 22.53 54.83 48.03
C SER A 326 21.49 54.36 47.01
N THR A 327 21.03 55.29 46.18
CA THR A 327 20.18 54.99 45.02
C THR A 327 20.99 55.20 43.75
N VAL A 328 21.06 54.18 42.90
CA VAL A 328 21.70 54.24 41.58
C VAL A 328 20.62 54.53 40.52
N PRO A 329 20.71 55.66 39.79
CA PRO A 329 19.82 55.93 38.67
C PRO A 329 20.23 55.05 37.48
N ILE A 330 19.45 54.02 37.19
CA ILE A 330 19.56 53.22 35.98
C ILE A 330 18.80 53.92 34.88
N LYS A 331 19.49 54.25 33.79
CA LYS A 331 18.90 54.91 32.63
C LYS A 331 19.19 54.13 31.37
N PHE A 332 18.23 54.05 30.46
CA PHE A 332 18.43 53.43 29.15
C PHE A 332 17.46 53.99 28.12
N ARG A 333 17.73 53.71 26.85
CA ARG A 333 16.84 54.00 25.72
C ARG A 333 16.61 52.74 24.91
N VAL A 334 15.45 52.65 24.28
CA VAL A 334 15.18 51.71 23.20
C VAL A 334 14.73 52.52 21.99
N CYS A 335 15.09 52.07 20.80
CA CYS A 335 14.84 52.84 19.58
C CYS A 335 13.83 52.12 18.67
N ASP A 336 13.09 52.89 17.88
CA ASP A 336 12.32 52.39 16.75
C ASP A 336 13.18 52.34 15.47
N ALA A 337 12.58 51.89 14.36
CA ALA A 337 13.25 51.75 13.07
C ALA A 337 13.76 53.09 12.49
N ASN A 338 13.21 54.22 12.96
CA ASN A 338 13.53 55.57 12.49
C ASN A 338 14.58 56.25 13.39
N GLY A 339 15.10 55.55 14.40
CA GLY A 339 16.03 56.13 15.36
C GLY A 339 15.37 57.09 16.34
N ASN A 340 14.05 56.98 16.57
CA ASN A 340 13.38 57.73 17.61
C ASN A 340 13.41 56.93 18.92
N PRO A 341 13.64 57.58 20.09
CA PRO A 341 13.47 56.92 21.38
C PRO A 341 12.01 56.52 21.58
N VAL A 342 11.80 55.27 22.00
CA VAL A 342 10.47 54.73 22.25
C VAL A 342 10.19 54.81 23.75
N GLY A 343 9.10 55.46 24.11
CA GLY A 343 8.59 55.57 25.47
C GLY A 343 7.14 55.12 25.58
N GLY A 344 6.65 54.89 26.79
CA GLY A 344 5.29 54.42 27.04
C GLY A 344 5.23 53.48 28.25
N ALA A 345 4.01 53.06 28.62
CA ALA A 345 3.81 52.02 29.64
C ALA A 345 4.07 50.62 29.03
N VAL A 346 4.59 49.69 29.85
CA VAL A 346 4.74 48.26 29.50
C VAL A 346 5.82 47.98 28.44
N LEU A 347 7.06 48.42 28.70
CA LEU A 347 8.22 48.16 27.82
C LEU A 347 9.30 47.30 28.49
N VAL A 348 9.36 47.29 29.82
CA VAL A 348 10.22 46.42 30.61
C VAL A 348 9.37 45.26 31.13
N VAL A 349 9.89 44.05 31.09
CA VAL A 349 9.22 42.86 31.65
C VAL A 349 9.69 42.63 33.08
N LYS A 350 11.00 42.66 33.29
CA LYS A 350 11.62 42.53 34.61
C LYS A 350 13.03 43.09 34.60
N VAL A 351 13.49 43.53 35.76
CA VAL A 351 14.91 43.76 36.03
C VAL A 351 15.35 42.91 37.20
N GLY A 352 16.50 42.27 37.06
CA GLY A 352 17.06 41.42 38.11
C GLY A 352 18.56 41.24 37.93
N LEU A 353 19.17 40.63 38.95
CA LEU A 353 20.54 40.12 38.83
C LEU A 353 20.56 39.08 37.71
N ASP A 354 21.59 39.13 36.87
CA ASP A 354 21.73 38.13 35.83
C ASP A 354 22.26 36.83 36.45
N GLY A 355 21.36 35.85 36.62
CA GLY A 355 21.69 34.52 37.12
C GLY A 355 22.46 33.72 36.06
N HIS A 356 23.70 34.10 35.80
CA HIS A 356 24.63 33.23 35.09
C HIS A 356 24.88 31.97 35.94
N ALA A 357 24.81 30.80 35.30
CA ALA A 357 25.16 29.51 35.90
C ALA A 357 26.66 29.38 36.26
N ASP A 358 27.49 30.33 35.84
CA ASP A 358 28.90 30.46 36.22
C ASP A 358 29.23 31.93 36.56
N PRO A 359 29.63 32.25 37.81
CA PRO A 359 29.90 33.61 38.24
C PRO A 359 31.25 34.12 37.70
N ILE A 360 31.25 35.15 36.85
CA ILE A 360 32.48 35.89 36.53
C ILE A 360 32.59 37.10 37.44
N VAL A 361 33.39 36.95 38.50
CA VAL A 361 33.79 38.03 39.40
C VAL A 361 35.05 38.69 38.83
N TYR A 362 35.01 39.99 38.52
CA TYR A 362 36.23 40.80 38.42
C TYR A 362 36.40 41.58 39.73
N ASN A 363 37.19 41.01 40.65
CA ASN A 363 37.72 41.75 41.79
C ASN A 363 38.96 42.50 41.31
N THR A 364 38.86 43.82 41.08
CA THR A 364 40.08 44.63 41.14
C THR A 364 40.37 44.95 42.60
N VAL A 365 41.48 44.37 43.06
CA VAL A 365 42.15 44.48 44.36
C VAL A 365 41.70 43.47 45.45
N ASN A 366 42.18 42.23 45.25
CA ASN A 366 42.50 41.21 46.26
C ASN A 366 41.37 40.68 47.18
N ASN A 367 41.20 39.35 47.11
CA ASN A 367 40.40 38.45 47.94
C ASN A 367 38.96 38.14 47.45
N VAL A 368 38.81 36.91 46.95
CA VAL A 368 37.57 36.31 46.43
C VAL A 368 36.61 36.01 47.59
N GLY A 369 35.42 36.58 47.53
CA GLY A 369 34.29 36.19 48.39
C GLY A 369 33.10 35.80 47.51
N PRO A 370 32.26 34.83 47.93
CA PRO A 370 31.12 34.38 47.16
C PRO A 370 30.11 35.52 46.95
N VAL A 371 29.46 35.52 45.78
CA VAL A 371 28.32 36.38 45.48
C VAL A 371 27.17 35.94 46.39
N ASP A 372 26.57 36.87 47.12
CA ASP A 372 25.35 36.60 47.88
C ASP A 372 24.15 36.64 46.93
N GLU A 373 23.79 35.47 46.41
CA GLU A 373 22.67 35.26 45.49
C GLU A 373 21.29 35.33 46.19
N THR A 374 21.24 35.56 47.51
CA THR A 374 19.97 35.64 48.24
C THR A 374 19.19 36.94 48.01
N VAL A 375 19.81 37.96 47.39
CA VAL A 375 19.18 39.25 47.07
C VAL A 375 18.68 39.26 45.62
N VAL A 376 17.73 38.38 45.28
CA VAL A 376 17.01 38.47 44.00
C VAL A 376 15.88 39.51 44.15
N SER A 377 16.13 40.77 43.80
CA SER A 377 15.02 41.73 43.62
C SER A 377 14.55 41.69 42.17
N THR A 378 13.52 40.90 41.87
CA THR A 378 12.78 41.12 40.62
C THR A 378 12.01 42.42 40.76
N THR A 379 12.41 43.45 40.01
CA THR A 379 11.69 44.73 39.97
C THR A 379 10.70 44.70 38.79
N PRO A 380 9.39 44.89 39.02
CA PRO A 380 8.39 44.98 37.95
C PRO A 380 8.54 46.24 37.09
N ASP A 381 7.92 46.23 35.90
CA ASP A 381 7.86 47.35 34.94
C ASP A 381 7.39 48.68 35.57
N ALA A 382 6.43 48.61 36.49
CA ALA A 382 5.77 49.78 37.08
C ALA A 382 6.73 50.73 37.83
N ASP A 383 7.93 50.27 38.18
CA ASP A 383 8.95 51.07 38.85
C ASP A 383 9.83 51.87 37.86
N PHE A 384 9.79 51.54 36.56
CA PHE A 384 10.45 52.30 35.51
C PHE A 384 9.57 53.47 35.09
N ARG A 385 10.13 54.69 35.16
CA ARG A 385 9.45 55.90 34.67
C ARG A 385 10.04 56.36 33.34
N TRP A 386 9.18 56.73 32.40
CA TRP A 386 9.59 57.43 31.21
C TRP A 386 9.89 58.91 31.53
N ASP A 387 11.11 59.36 31.26
CA ASP A 387 11.53 60.76 31.32
C ASP A 387 11.42 61.36 29.91
N ALA A 388 10.36 62.15 29.68
CA ALA A 388 10.09 62.77 28.38
C ALA A 388 11.13 63.84 28.00
N SER A 389 11.73 64.53 28.98
CA SER A 389 12.74 65.56 28.72
C SER A 389 14.07 64.92 28.31
N GLY A 390 14.47 63.84 28.98
CA GLY A 390 15.65 63.06 28.65
C GLY A 390 15.43 62.00 27.57
N GLN A 391 14.19 61.80 27.10
CA GLN A 391 13.77 60.74 26.19
C GLN A 391 14.36 59.37 26.57
N GLN A 392 14.22 58.98 27.82
CA GLN A 392 14.87 57.79 28.39
C GLN A 392 14.01 57.17 29.50
N PHE A 393 14.21 55.88 29.75
CA PHE A 393 13.69 55.25 30.96
C PHE A 393 14.61 55.52 32.14
N ILE A 394 14.03 55.70 33.33
CA ILE A 394 14.77 55.84 34.57
C ILE A 394 14.18 54.92 35.64
N PHE A 395 15.04 54.15 36.29
CA PHE A 395 14.74 53.40 37.50
C PHE A 395 15.76 53.73 38.58
N ASN A 396 15.28 53.83 39.82
CA ASN A 396 16.09 54.18 40.97
C ASN A 396 16.40 52.89 41.75
N LEU A 397 17.51 52.24 41.42
CA LEU A 397 17.91 50.98 42.04
C LEU A 397 18.50 51.24 43.43
N ASN A 398 17.94 50.61 44.47
CA ASN A 398 18.37 50.78 45.85
C ASN A 398 19.53 49.83 46.18
N THR A 399 20.64 50.35 46.71
CA THR A 399 21.82 49.55 47.10
C THR A 399 21.90 49.22 48.58
N LYS A 400 20.84 49.46 49.37
CA LYS A 400 20.79 49.21 50.82
C LYS A 400 21.10 47.78 51.22
N ASN A 401 20.73 46.82 50.39
CA ASN A 401 20.99 45.40 50.63
C ASN A 401 22.20 44.87 49.85
N LEU A 402 22.93 45.74 49.14
CA LEU A 402 24.15 45.36 48.43
C LEU A 402 25.38 45.55 49.33
N LYS A 403 26.35 44.66 49.20
CA LYS A 403 27.58 44.64 49.99
C LYS A 403 28.64 45.56 49.35
N ALA A 404 29.30 46.37 50.16
CA ALA A 404 30.46 47.15 49.73
C ALA A 404 31.63 46.25 49.32
N GLY A 405 32.39 46.67 48.32
CA GLY A 405 33.50 45.91 47.71
C GLY A 405 33.05 44.84 46.70
N VAL A 406 31.77 44.80 46.33
CA VAL A 406 31.22 43.83 45.36
C VAL A 406 30.80 44.52 44.08
N HIS A 407 30.98 43.82 42.96
CA HIS A 407 30.58 44.25 41.62
C HIS A 407 29.40 43.38 41.16
N TYR A 408 28.35 44.03 40.64
CA TYR A 408 27.05 43.40 40.40
C TYR A 408 26.67 43.52 38.93
N PHE A 409 26.21 42.41 38.33
CA PHE A 409 25.71 42.31 36.96
C PHE A 409 24.19 42.22 36.95
N TYR A 410 23.58 43.10 36.16
CA TYR A 410 22.14 43.23 36.04
C TYR A 410 21.70 43.07 34.59
N ARG A 411 20.47 42.56 34.46
CA ARG A 411 19.78 42.42 33.17
C ARG A 411 18.41 43.09 33.24
N ILE A 412 18.10 43.86 32.20
CA ILE A 412 16.78 44.45 31.94
C ILE A 412 16.16 43.65 30.80
N ASP A 413 15.13 42.86 31.10
CA ASP A 413 14.37 42.13 30.09
C ASP A 413 13.27 43.02 29.53
N LEU A 414 13.21 43.13 28.21
CA LEU A 414 12.29 43.97 27.45
C LEU A 414 11.12 43.14 26.91
N ILE A 415 10.01 43.81 26.59
CA ILE A 415 8.79 43.15 26.12
C ILE A 415 8.93 42.48 24.73
N ASP A 416 9.97 42.84 23.97
CA ASP A 416 10.32 42.14 22.72
C ASP A 416 11.09 40.83 22.94
N GLY A 417 11.27 40.42 24.20
CA GLY A 417 11.98 39.20 24.61
C GLY A 417 13.49 39.36 24.64
N THR A 418 14.01 40.56 24.39
CA THR A 418 15.43 40.83 24.44
C THR A 418 15.88 41.47 25.74
N SER A 419 17.19 41.63 25.94
CA SER A 419 17.72 42.18 27.20
C SER A 419 18.78 43.26 27.01
N ILE A 420 18.87 44.17 27.98
CA ILE A 420 19.98 45.12 28.17
C ILE A 420 20.77 44.69 29.39
N TYR A 421 22.09 44.61 29.26
CA TYR A 421 22.99 44.22 30.33
C TYR A 421 23.76 45.43 30.83
N PHE A 422 24.01 45.48 32.13
CA PHE A 422 24.85 46.50 32.75
C PHE A 422 25.39 46.02 34.09
N ASP A 423 26.41 46.72 34.58
CA ASP A 423 27.05 46.37 35.83
C ASP A 423 27.63 47.62 36.53
N PHE A 424 27.88 47.48 37.82
CA PHE A 424 28.55 48.51 38.62
C PHE A 424 29.10 47.93 39.93
N GLY A 425 30.12 48.59 40.48
CA GLY A 425 30.66 48.33 41.80
C GLY A 425 29.93 49.08 42.91
N VAL A 426 29.95 48.53 44.13
CA VAL A 426 29.47 49.19 45.35
C VAL A 426 30.63 49.41 46.31
N LYS A 427 30.76 50.60 46.90
CA LYS A 427 31.80 50.94 47.89
C LYS A 427 31.27 51.55 49.19
#